data_AF-A0A285PDA0-F1
#
_entry.id   AF-A0A285PDA0-F1
#
_cell.length_a   1.000
_cell.length_b   1.000
_cell.length_c   1.000
_cell.angle_alpha   90.00
_cell.angle_beta   90.00
_cell.angle_gamma   90.00
#
_symmetry.space_group_name_H-M   'P 1'
#
loop_
_entity.id
_entity.type
_entity.pdbx_description
1 polymer ?
#
loop_
_entity_poly.entity_id
_entity_poly.type
_entity_poly.pdbx_seq_one_letter_code
_entity_poly.pdbx_strand_id
1 'polypeptide(L)'
;MAVLFRWLDHSENYSICLDDAEFDSVAPAFDVLREKTGVYIDPYGYSRLSPDHAAIVLANFKADTPLSEMLKTCISEDKWIFVEGD
;
A
#
# COMPACT_ATOMS: atom_id res chain seq x y z
N MET A 1 13.72 -8.96 -0.31
CA MET A 1 12.99 -7.89 0.38
C MET A 1 11.52 -8.25 0.30
N ALA A 2 10.78 -8.12 1.39
CA ALA A 2 9.36 -8.39 1.42
C ALA A 2 8.66 -7.21 2.09
N VAL A 3 7.56 -6.73 1.50
CA VAL A 3 6.80 -5.61 2.05
C VAL A 3 5.40 -6.08 2.39
N LEU A 4 5.08 -6.05 3.68
CA LEU A 4 3.82 -6.49 4.23
C LEU A 4 2.84 -5.33 4.35
N PHE A 5 1.67 -5.46 3.77
CA PHE A 5 0.52 -4.57 3.88
C PHE A 5 -0.55 -5.26 4.72
N ARG A 6 -0.95 -4.66 5.84
CA ARG A 6 -2.03 -5.18 6.70
C ARG A 6 -2.93 -4.05 7.15
N TRP A 7 -4.16 -4.38 7.57
CA TRP A 7 -5.01 -3.39 8.19
C TRP A 7 -4.38 -2.86 9.48
N LEU A 8 -4.49 -1.55 9.70
CA LEU A 8 -4.01 -0.93 10.94
C LEU A 8 -4.84 -1.37 12.15
N ASP A 9 -6.14 -1.62 11.92
CA ASP A 9 -7.02 -2.18 12.93
C ASP A 9 -6.83 -3.70 13.00
N HIS A 10 -6.40 -4.19 14.17
CA HIS A 10 -6.06 -5.60 14.41
C HIS A 10 -7.26 -6.55 14.37
N SER A 11 -8.46 -6.09 14.02
CA SER A 11 -9.67 -6.94 13.97
C SER A 11 -9.66 -7.93 12.82
N GLU A 12 -8.98 -7.61 11.71
CA GLU A 12 -8.93 -8.44 10.52
C GLU A 12 -7.53 -9.00 10.29
N ASN A 13 -7.40 -10.33 10.33
CA ASN A 13 -6.16 -11.04 10.07
C ASN A 13 -5.95 -11.25 8.56
N TYR A 14 -5.93 -10.14 7.82
CA TYR A 14 -5.70 -10.11 6.38
C TYR A 14 -4.47 -9.26 6.09
N SER A 15 -3.48 -9.87 5.42
CA SER A 15 -2.24 -9.21 5.05
C SER A 15 -1.80 -9.64 3.65
N ILE A 16 -1.33 -8.68 2.87
CA ILE A 16 -0.70 -8.89 1.57
C ILE A 16 0.79 -8.71 1.73
N CYS A 17 1.57 -9.68 1.28
CA CYS A 17 3.02 -9.57 1.22
C CYS A 17 3.42 -9.41 -0.24
N LEU A 18 4.17 -8.37 -0.56
CA LEU A 18 4.77 -8.20 -1.89
C LEU A 18 6.23 -8.66 -1.83
N ASP A 19 6.62 -9.50 -2.77
CA ASP A 19 8.03 -9.76 -3.03
C ASP A 19 8.71 -8.61 -3.79
N ASP A 20 10.00 -8.74 -4.05
CA ASP A 20 10.81 -7.73 -4.72
C ASP A 20 10.27 -7.36 -6.12
N ALA A 21 9.85 -8.35 -6.91
CA ALA A 21 9.35 -8.14 -8.26
C ALA A 21 7.95 -7.51 -8.26
N GLU A 22 7.10 -7.93 -7.32
CA GLU A 22 5.79 -7.34 -7.11
C GLU A 22 5.90 -5.89 -6.61
N PHE A 23 6.82 -5.62 -5.67
CA PHE A 23 7.07 -4.28 -5.17
C PHE A 23 7.58 -3.35 -6.28
N ASP A 24 8.55 -3.80 -7.09
CA ASP A 24 9.04 -3.05 -8.24
C ASP A 24 7.94 -2.71 -9.25
N SER A 25 6.92 -3.57 -9.38
CA SER A 25 5.79 -3.32 -10.28
C SER A 25 4.88 -2.17 -9.81
N VAL A 26 4.78 -1.94 -8.50
CA VAL A 26 3.95 -0.88 -7.88
C VAL A 26 4.79 0.34 -7.47
N ALA A 27 6.12 0.22 -7.41
CA ALA A 27 7.04 1.29 -7.05
C ALA A 27 6.79 2.61 -7.81
N PRO A 28 6.50 2.62 -9.13
CA PRO A 28 6.18 3.87 -9.83
C PRO A 28 4.96 4.61 -9.25
N ALA A 29 3.96 3.87 -8.74
CA ALA A 29 2.80 4.48 -8.10
C ALA A 29 3.12 5.02 -6.70
N PHE A 30 4.04 4.37 -5.96
CA PHE A 30 4.55 4.88 -4.70
C PHE A 30 5.43 6.13 -4.88
N ASP A 31 6.19 6.22 -5.97
CA ASP A 31 6.93 7.44 -6.31
C ASP A 31 5.97 8.62 -6.54
N VAL A 32 4.87 8.41 -7.29
CA VAL A 32 3.84 9.45 -7.49
C VAL A 32 3.17 9.86 -6.18
N LEU A 33 2.91 8.90 -5.28
CA LEU A 33 2.41 9.20 -3.94
C LEU A 33 3.39 10.14 -3.21
N ARG A 34 4.68 9.78 -3.17
CA ARG A 34 5.72 10.58 -2.52
C ARG A 34 5.82 11.98 -3.12
N GLU A 35 5.78 12.11 -4.44
CA GLU A 35 5.83 13.42 -5.09
C GLU A 35 4.64 14.31 -4.74
N LYS A 36 3.45 13.73 -4.56
CA LYS A 36 2.22 14.48 -4.27
C LYS A 36 2.03 14.80 -2.79
N THR A 37 2.43 13.90 -1.89
CA THR A 37 2.09 13.99 -0.46
C THR A 37 3.31 14.03 0.46
N GLY A 38 4.50 13.74 -0.06
CA GLY A 38 5.71 13.54 0.74
C GLY A 38 5.77 12.19 1.47
N VAL A 39 4.74 11.34 1.34
CA VAL A 39 4.70 10.03 1.99
C VAL A 39 5.51 9.03 1.20
N TYR A 40 6.52 8.46 1.85
CA TYR A 40 7.37 7.42 1.30
C TYR A 40 6.98 6.06 1.89
N ILE A 41 6.83 5.06 1.03
CA ILE A 41 6.69 3.66 1.44
C ILE A 41 8.09 3.07 1.53
N ASP A 42 8.60 3.02 2.76
CA ASP A 42 9.91 2.47 3.05
C ASP A 42 9.84 0.93 3.09
N PRO A 43 10.51 0.22 2.15
CA PRO A 43 10.48 -1.22 2.13
C PRO A 43 11.37 -1.88 3.19
N TYR A 44 12.08 -1.08 4.00
CA TYR A 44 12.87 -1.53 5.16
C TYR A 44 12.36 -0.95 6.49
N GLY A 45 11.21 -0.27 6.46
CA GLY A 45 10.70 0.50 7.58
C GLY A 45 9.20 0.32 7.79
N TYR A 46 8.66 1.14 8.68
CA TYR A 46 7.22 1.18 8.93
C TYR A 46 6.61 2.40 8.28
N SER A 47 5.55 2.19 7.51
CA SER A 47 4.79 3.26 6.85
C SER A 47 3.29 3.08 7.04
N ARG A 48 2.52 4.12 6.74
CA ARG A 48 1.05 4.09 6.82
C ARG A 48 0.44 4.70 5.57
N LEU A 49 -0.60 4.06 5.07
CA LEU A 49 -1.42 4.55 3.97
C LEU A 49 -2.81 4.90 4.51
N SER A 50 -3.19 6.15 4.32
CA SER A 50 -4.56 6.62 4.52
C SER A 50 -5.40 6.29 3.28
N PRO A 51 -6.75 6.38 3.38
CA PRO A 51 -7.64 6.27 2.23
C PRO A 51 -7.27 7.19 1.06
N ASP A 52 -6.90 8.45 1.33
CA ASP A 52 -6.44 9.39 0.30
C ASP A 52 -5.15 8.93 -0.39
N HIS A 53 -4.20 8.39 0.36
CA HIS A 53 -2.97 7.85 -0.21
C HIS A 53 -3.26 6.62 -1.07
N ALA A 54 -4.15 5.73 -0.61
CA ALA A 54 -4.57 4.56 -1.37
C ALA A 54 -5.22 4.94 -2.70
N ALA A 55 -6.02 6.02 -2.74
CA ALA A 55 -6.60 6.53 -3.98
C ALA A 55 -5.54 7.00 -4.98
N ILE A 56 -4.46 7.66 -4.50
CA ILE A 56 -3.35 8.09 -5.36
C ILE A 56 -2.61 6.88 -5.93
N VAL A 57 -2.29 5.89 -5.09
CA VAL A 57 -1.60 4.67 -5.53
C VAL A 57 -2.45 3.92 -6.56
N LEU A 58 -3.73 3.67 -6.25
CA LEU A 58 -4.65 2.95 -7.14
C LEU A 58 -4.86 3.66 -8.49
N ALA A 59 -4.87 4.99 -8.51
CA ALA A 59 -4.98 5.75 -9.76
C ALA A 59 -3.76 5.55 -10.69
N ASN A 60 -2.59 5.21 -10.12
CA ASN A 60 -1.32 5.05 -10.84
C ASN A 60 -0.85 3.59 -10.92
N PHE A 61 -1.62 2.66 -10.36
CA PHE A 61 -1.36 1.21 -10.39
C PHE A 61 -2.64 0.47 -10.78
N LYS A 62 -2.75 0.12 -12.07
CA LYS A 62 -3.98 -0.47 -12.66
C LYS A 62 -3.97 -1.99 -12.74
N ALA A 63 -3.09 -2.66 -11.98
CA ALA A 63 -3.04 -4.12 -11.97
C ALA A 63 -4.13 -4.67 -11.05
N ASP A 64 -4.87 -5.67 -11.52
CA ASP A 64 -5.87 -6.39 -10.72
C ASP A 64 -5.14 -7.41 -9.84
N THR A 65 -4.74 -6.94 -8.66
CA THR A 65 -3.93 -7.68 -7.69
C THR A 65 -4.59 -7.65 -6.31
N PRO A 66 -4.23 -8.56 -5.39
CA PRO A 66 -4.71 -8.52 -4.01
C PRO A 66 -4.46 -7.16 -3.33
N LEU A 67 -3.33 -6.52 -3.65
CA LEU A 67 -3.04 -5.16 -3.18
C LEU A 67 -4.06 -4.15 -3.70
N SER A 68 -4.40 -4.18 -5.00
CA SER A 68 -5.38 -3.26 -5.58
C SER A 68 -6.76 -3.39 -4.95
N GLU A 69 -7.18 -4.62 -4.61
CA GLU A 69 -8.42 -4.87 -3.87
C GLU A 69 -8.36 -4.30 -2.46
N MET A 70 -7.24 -4.51 -1.75
CA MET A 70 -7.02 -3.93 -0.44
C MET A 70 -7.05 -2.38 -0.48
N LEU A 71 -6.47 -1.76 -1.51
CA LEU A 71 -6.53 -0.31 -1.70
C LEU A 71 -7.97 0.17 -1.98
N LYS A 72 -8.76 -0.55 -2.78
CA LYS A 72 -10.18 -0.24 -3.01
C LYS A 72 -10.99 -0.29 -1.71
N THR A 73 -10.75 -1.31 -0.88
CA THR A 73 -11.39 -1.47 0.43
C THR A 73 -10.98 -0.35 1.40
N CYS A 74 -9.69 0.01 1.41
CA CYS A 74 -9.15 1.13 2.19
C CYS A 74 -9.89 2.44 1.87
N ILE A 75 -10.11 2.72 0.58
CA ILE A 75 -10.85 3.90 0.13
C ILE A 75 -12.33 3.82 0.49
N SER A 76 -12.97 2.66 0.29
CA SER A 76 -14.43 2.51 0.42
C SER A 76 -14.90 2.45 1.87
N GLU A 77 -14.09 1.86 2.74
CA GLU A 77 -14.41 1.68 4.17
C GLU A 77 -13.68 2.68 5.08
N ASP A 78 -12.96 3.65 4.52
CA ASP A 78 -12.14 4.63 5.27
C ASP A 78 -11.13 3.97 6.23
N LYS A 79 -10.60 2.81 5.84
CA LYS A 79 -9.65 2.02 6.64
C LYS A 79 -8.22 2.47 6.41
N TRP A 80 -7.36 2.31 7.41
CA TRP A 80 -5.93 2.60 7.28
C TRP A 80 -5.14 1.31 7.06
N ILE A 81 -4.11 1.39 6.21
CA ILE A 81 -3.19 0.28 5.96
C ILE A 81 -1.86 0.58 6.64
N PHE A 82 -1.37 -0.39 7.41
CA PHE A 82 -0.03 -0.42 7.94
C PHE A 82 0.89 -1.17 6.97
N VAL A 83 2.05 -0.59 6.70
CA VAL A 83 3.07 -1.17 5.82
C VAL A 83 4.33 -1.43 6.63
N GLU A 84 4.87 -2.64 6.49
CA GLU A 84 6.01 -3.16 7.23
C GLU A 84 7.00 -3.77 6.24
N GLY A 85 8.18 -3.17 6.16
CA GLY A 85 9.31 -3.70 5.40
C GLY A 85 10.12 -4.74 6.19
N ASP A 86 10.66 -5.72 5.47
CA ASP A 86 11.60 -6.76 5.96
C ASP A 86 13.01 -6.57 5.39
#